data_AF-A0A1W7R8H5-F1
#
_entry.id   AF-A0A1W7R8H5-F1
#
_cell.length_a   1.000
_cell.length_b   1.000
_cell.length_c   1.000
_cell.angle_alpha   90.00
_cell.angle_beta   90.00
_cell.angle_gamma   90.00
#
_symmetry.space_group_name_H-M   'P 1'
#
loop_
_entity.id
_entity.type
_entity.pdbx_description
1 polymer ?
#
loop_
_entity_poly.entity_id
_entity_poly.type
_entity_poly.pdbx_seq_one_letter_code
_entity_poly.pdbx_strand_id
1 'polypeptide(L)'
;CGKSYHANCVGLLESHTVSLAAKNMLWMCDVCLEAFYKKRRTSSLEMPPNDTTIIESELANIKSRIDFIAEKLSNTTLQSSSQVPLQSSSPLSSTKLQVDSGPPASIYDSDLQTSRRSFESNLQQKDTFSLFLSNIHSYTNIREIECMVRESIGVKDEEEINVSKLVPSWKDISQLEYASFKIVLNARWRNIALNPSTWPTGIKFREFVCLRRT
;
A
#
# COMPACT_ATOMS: atom_id res chain seq x y z
N CYS A 1 -22.51 -25.72 -8.96
CA CYS A 1 -23.61 -26.08 -9.88
C CYS A 1 -23.75 -25.14 -11.09
N GLY A 2 -23.06 -23.99 -11.14
CA GLY A 2 -23.05 -23.12 -12.32
C GLY A 2 -24.39 -22.47 -12.69
N LYS A 3 -25.43 -22.64 -11.86
CA LYS A 3 -26.76 -22.10 -12.10
C LYS A 3 -26.81 -20.63 -11.69
N SER A 4 -27.34 -19.79 -12.56
CA SER A 4 -27.69 -18.39 -12.27
C SER A 4 -29.17 -18.31 -11.89
N TYR A 5 -29.47 -17.44 -10.93
CA TYR A 5 -30.85 -17.19 -10.49
C TYR A 5 -31.07 -15.69 -10.44
N HIS A 6 -32.21 -15.23 -10.95
CA HIS A 6 -32.64 -13.85 -10.71
C HIS A 6 -33.02 -13.70 -9.24
N ALA A 7 -32.73 -12.55 -8.64
CA ALA A 7 -33.09 -12.25 -7.26
C ALA A 7 -34.59 -12.49 -6.99
N ASN A 8 -35.44 -12.06 -7.93
CA ASN A 8 -36.90 -12.25 -7.82
C ASN A 8 -37.33 -13.72 -7.84
N CYS A 9 -36.61 -14.59 -8.56
CA CYS A 9 -36.92 -16.02 -8.64
C CYS A 9 -36.62 -16.78 -7.34
N VAL A 10 -35.85 -16.19 -6.43
CA VAL A 10 -35.47 -16.78 -5.13
C VAL A 10 -36.10 -16.05 -3.96
N GLY A 11 -37.16 -15.25 -4.21
CA GLY A 11 -37.91 -14.55 -3.16
C GLY A 11 -37.17 -13.36 -2.54
N LEU A 12 -36.10 -12.87 -3.17
CA LEU A 12 -35.45 -11.65 -2.73
C LEU A 12 -36.27 -10.45 -3.19
N LEU A 13 -36.96 -9.83 -2.25
CA LEU A 13 -37.68 -8.56 -2.44
C LEU A 13 -36.69 -7.40 -2.55
N GLU A 14 -37.13 -6.31 -3.16
CA GLU A 14 -36.33 -5.08 -3.33
C GLU A 14 -35.93 -4.44 -1.98
N SER A 15 -36.70 -4.65 -0.92
CA SER A 15 -36.30 -4.29 0.45
C SER A 15 -35.07 -5.05 0.95
N HIS A 16 -34.80 -6.25 0.43
CA HIS A 16 -33.61 -7.06 0.75
C HIS A 16 -32.39 -6.64 -0.10
N THR A 17 -32.58 -5.94 -1.22
CA THR A 17 -31.49 -5.47 -2.08
C THR A 17 -30.76 -4.26 -1.51
N VAL A 18 -31.41 -3.47 -0.65
CA VAL A 18 -30.73 -2.41 0.12
C VAL A 18 -29.71 -3.02 1.10
N SER A 19 -29.96 -4.22 1.62
CA SER A 19 -28.98 -5.00 2.40
C SER A 19 -27.89 -5.64 1.54
N LEU A 20 -28.14 -5.90 0.24
CA LEU A 20 -27.14 -6.43 -0.72
C LEU A 20 -25.99 -5.45 -1.02
N ALA A 21 -26.07 -4.19 -0.58
CA ALA A 21 -24.95 -3.26 -0.60
C ALA A 21 -23.85 -3.62 0.43
N ALA A 22 -24.14 -4.48 1.41
CA ALA A 22 -23.13 -5.05 2.29
C ALA A 22 -22.26 -6.05 1.49
N LYS A 23 -20.97 -5.75 1.35
CA LYS A 23 -20.00 -6.42 0.44
C LYS A 23 -19.76 -7.93 0.68
N ASN A 24 -20.53 -8.62 1.52
CA ASN A 24 -20.23 -9.99 1.97
C ASN A 24 -21.43 -10.96 1.95
N MET A 25 -22.53 -10.68 1.23
CA MET A 25 -23.57 -11.68 1.05
C MET A 25 -23.23 -12.60 -0.14
N LEU A 26 -22.75 -13.81 0.15
CA LEU A 26 -22.72 -14.90 -0.82
C LEU A 26 -24.08 -15.59 -0.81
N TRP A 27 -24.81 -15.51 -1.93
CA TRP A 27 -25.94 -16.38 -2.16
C TRP A 27 -25.46 -17.68 -2.79
N MET A 28 -25.79 -18.81 -2.18
CA MET A 28 -25.50 -20.15 -2.67
C MET A 28 -26.81 -20.94 -2.62
N CYS A 29 -27.13 -21.73 -3.65
CA CYS A 29 -28.23 -22.69 -3.52
C CYS A 29 -27.90 -23.74 -2.44
N ASP A 30 -28.91 -24.40 -1.88
CA ASP A 30 -28.76 -25.34 -0.76
C ASP A 30 -27.69 -26.39 -1.00
N VAL A 31 -27.64 -26.96 -2.22
CA VAL A 31 -26.62 -27.95 -2.60
C VAL A 31 -25.20 -27.37 -2.54
N CYS A 32 -25.00 -26.14 -3.00
CA CYS A 32 -23.69 -25.48 -2.93
C CYS A 32 -23.35 -25.04 -1.52
N LEU A 33 -24.34 -24.65 -0.72
CA LEU A 33 -24.19 -24.30 0.68
C LEU A 33 -23.77 -25.51 1.52
N GLU A 34 -24.40 -26.66 1.32
CA GLU A 34 -24.01 -27.91 1.96
C GLU A 34 -22.58 -28.32 1.59
N ALA A 35 -22.22 -28.24 0.31
CA ALA A 35 -20.85 -28.51 -0.14
C ALA A 35 -19.83 -27.56 0.51
N PHE A 36 -20.17 -26.29 0.65
CA PHE A 36 -19.35 -25.29 1.34
C PHE A 36 -19.16 -25.64 2.82
N TYR A 37 -20.24 -25.98 3.54
CA TYR A 37 -20.15 -26.39 4.94
C TYR A 37 -19.33 -27.67 5.12
N LYS A 38 -19.51 -28.66 4.23
CA LYS A 38 -18.74 -29.91 4.26
C LYS A 38 -17.24 -29.62 4.09
N LYS A 39 -16.87 -28.79 3.11
CA LYS A 39 -15.47 -28.38 2.87
C LYS A 39 -14.88 -27.60 4.03
N ARG A 40 -15.66 -26.73 4.68
CA ARG A 40 -15.21 -25.96 5.85
C ARG A 40 -14.98 -26.85 7.07
N ARG A 41 -15.85 -27.84 7.29
CA ARG A 41 -15.70 -28.82 8.38
C ARG A 41 -14.49 -29.72 8.17
N THR A 42 -14.26 -30.21 6.95
CA THR A 42 -13.06 -31.02 6.66
C THR A 42 -11.79 -30.18 6.78
N SER A 43 -11.79 -28.94 6.31
CA SER A 43 -10.65 -28.03 6.41
C SER A 43 -10.33 -27.58 7.85
N SER A 44 -11.29 -27.69 8.78
CA SER A 44 -11.08 -27.30 10.18
C SER A 44 -10.66 -28.47 11.08
N LEU A 45 -10.75 -29.71 10.58
CA LEU A 45 -10.40 -30.92 11.32
C LEU A 45 -9.04 -31.51 10.90
N GLU A 46 -8.48 -31.05 9.79
CA GLU A 46 -7.07 -31.24 9.49
C GLU A 46 -6.27 -30.09 10.10
N MET A 47 -5.97 -30.20 11.40
CA MET A 47 -4.75 -29.54 11.88
C MET A 47 -3.59 -30.22 11.15
N PRO A 48 -2.78 -29.48 10.35
CA PRO A 48 -1.60 -30.06 9.76
C PRO A 48 -0.72 -30.62 10.90
N PRO A 49 -0.07 -31.77 10.70
CA PRO A 49 0.78 -32.37 11.70
C PRO A 49 1.94 -31.42 11.99
N ASN A 50 1.84 -30.72 13.13
CA ASN A 50 2.93 -30.09 13.88
C ASN A 50 3.99 -29.37 13.04
N ASP A 51 3.68 -28.16 12.56
CA ASP A 51 4.63 -27.19 11.97
C ASP A 51 5.72 -26.70 12.97
N THR A 52 5.78 -27.28 14.17
CA THR A 52 6.80 -26.99 15.19
C THR A 52 8.21 -27.23 14.67
N THR A 53 8.42 -28.22 13.80
CA THR A 53 9.75 -28.49 13.23
C THR A 53 10.22 -27.39 12.27
N ILE A 54 9.30 -26.75 11.53
CA ILE A 54 9.65 -25.64 10.63
C ILE A 54 10.02 -24.41 11.45
N ILE A 55 9.20 -24.09 12.46
CA ILE A 55 9.44 -22.95 13.36
C ILE A 55 10.76 -23.13 14.13
N GLU A 56 11.06 -24.34 14.62
CA GLU A 56 12.33 -24.64 15.30
C GLU A 56 13.54 -24.46 14.37
N SER A 57 13.42 -24.86 13.10
CA SER A 57 14.48 -24.69 12.11
C SER A 57 14.74 -23.22 11.77
N GLU A 58 13.68 -22.39 11.68
CA GLU A 58 13.80 -20.95 11.45
C GLU A 58 14.40 -20.24 12.67
N LEU A 59 14.00 -20.62 13.88
CA LEU A 59 14.58 -20.07 15.12
C LEU A 59 16.07 -20.41 15.25
N ALA A 60 16.47 -21.63 14.89
CA ALA A 60 17.89 -22.01 14.87
C ALA A 60 18.68 -21.19 13.84
N ASN A 61 18.11 -20.97 12.66
CA ASN A 61 18.71 -20.14 11.62
C ASN A 61 18.88 -18.68 12.08
N ILE A 62 17.82 -18.08 12.63
CA ILE A 62 17.85 -16.69 13.14
C ILE A 62 18.91 -16.55 14.23
N LYS A 63 18.97 -17.48 15.18
CA LYS A 63 19.97 -17.46 16.26
C LYS A 63 21.41 -17.48 15.73
N SER A 64 21.70 -18.34 14.74
CA SER A 64 23.03 -18.38 14.12
C SER A 64 23.45 -17.07 13.44
N ARG A 65 22.50 -16.34 12.84
CA ARG A 65 22.77 -15.05 12.21
C ARG A 65 23.06 -13.96 13.24
N ILE A 66 22.38 -13.99 14.38
CA ILE A 66 22.63 -13.07 15.49
C ILE A 66 24.04 -13.31 16.06
N ASP A 67 24.40 -14.57 16.29
CA ASP A 67 25.73 -14.92 16.81
C ASP A 67 26.85 -14.48 15.85
N PHE A 68 26.66 -14.68 14.54
CA PHE A 68 27.60 -14.21 13.52
C PHE A 68 27.77 -12.69 13.50
N ILE A 69 26.67 -11.93 13.63
CA ILE A 69 26.72 -10.46 13.69
C ILE A 69 27.43 -10.00 14.96
N ALA A 70 27.12 -10.62 16.11
CA ALA A 70 27.75 -10.31 17.38
C ALA A 70 29.27 -10.52 17.32
N GLU A 71 29.72 -11.64 16.75
CA GLU A 71 31.14 -11.94 16.55
C GLU A 71 31.83 -10.88 15.66
N LYS A 72 31.18 -10.48 14.55
CA LYS A 72 31.72 -9.45 13.65
C LYS A 72 31.84 -8.09 14.33
N LEU A 73 30.88 -7.71 15.17
CA LEU A 73 30.93 -6.45 15.91
C LEU A 73 32.01 -6.46 17.00
N SER A 74 32.18 -7.57 17.71
CA SER A 74 33.25 -7.72 18.73
C SER A 74 34.65 -7.56 18.12
N ASN A 75 34.87 -8.08 16.91
CA ASN A 75 36.16 -7.96 16.21
C ASN A 75 36.43 -6.55 15.64
N THR A 76 35.39 -5.74 15.44
CA THR A 76 35.53 -4.39 14.86
C THR A 76 35.84 -3.32 15.92
N THR A 77 35.59 -3.61 17.21
CA THR A 77 35.68 -2.60 18.28
C THR A 77 37.12 -2.34 18.77
N LEU A 78 38.12 -3.10 18.30
CA LEU A 78 39.51 -2.97 18.76
C LEU A 78 40.43 -2.11 17.86
N GLN A 79 39.93 -1.53 16.76
CA GLN A 79 40.80 -0.90 15.74
C GLN A 79 40.66 0.62 15.55
N SER A 80 39.97 1.35 16.43
CA SER A 80 39.90 2.82 16.31
C SER A 80 40.46 3.54 17.54
N SER A 81 41.79 3.55 17.64
CA SER A 81 42.51 4.55 18.42
C SER A 81 43.74 5.00 17.64
N SER A 82 43.61 6.08 16.88
CA SER A 82 44.58 7.18 16.87
C SER A 82 44.15 8.33 15.94
N GLN A 83 44.00 9.50 16.58
CA GLN A 83 44.29 10.85 16.09
C GLN A 83 43.37 11.47 15.01
N VAL A 84 42.66 12.53 15.42
CA VAL A 84 42.28 13.65 14.54
C VAL A 84 42.76 14.96 15.19
N PRO A 85 43.50 15.84 14.48
CA PRO A 85 43.91 17.15 14.99
C PRO A 85 42.79 18.19 14.94
N LEU A 86 42.79 19.05 15.97
CA LEU A 86 42.09 20.34 16.00
C LEU A 86 42.59 21.27 14.89
N GLN A 87 41.67 21.98 14.22
CA GLN A 87 41.81 23.35 13.68
C GLN A 87 40.43 23.76 13.09
N SER A 88 39.62 24.55 13.80
CA SER A 88 39.56 26.03 13.84
C SER A 88 38.85 26.70 12.65
N SER A 89 37.89 27.57 13.00
CA SER A 89 37.62 28.91 12.44
C SER A 89 36.22 29.13 11.83
N SER A 90 35.41 29.92 12.54
CA SER A 90 34.28 30.70 12.01
C SER A 90 34.78 31.78 11.02
N PRO A 91 33.89 32.37 10.19
CA PRO A 91 33.37 33.68 10.60
C PRO A 91 31.90 33.97 10.24
N LEU A 92 31.43 34.97 10.97
CA LEU A 92 30.19 35.73 10.90
C LEU A 92 29.75 36.14 9.48
N SER A 93 28.43 36.19 9.27
CA SER A 93 27.86 37.29 8.49
C SER A 93 26.45 37.66 8.94
N SER A 94 26.29 38.97 9.13
CA SER A 94 25.13 39.69 9.61
C SER A 94 24.32 40.17 8.41
N THR A 95 22.99 40.08 8.44
CA THR A 95 22.16 40.95 7.60
C THR A 95 20.86 41.29 8.32
N LYS A 96 20.82 42.54 8.77
CA LYS A 96 19.67 43.30 9.25
C LYS A 96 18.85 43.74 8.04
N LEU A 97 17.54 43.49 8.03
CA LEU A 97 16.57 44.36 7.37
C LEU A 97 15.33 44.48 8.27
N GLN A 98 15.13 45.68 8.81
CA GLN A 98 13.85 46.18 9.30
C GLN A 98 13.08 46.79 8.12
N VAL A 99 11.75 46.73 8.16
CA VAL A 99 10.74 47.78 7.89
C VAL A 99 9.37 47.06 7.98
N ASP A 100 8.65 47.14 9.09
CA ASP A 100 7.71 48.18 9.54
C ASP A 100 6.25 47.97 9.05
N SER A 101 5.41 47.65 10.04
CA SER A 101 4.00 47.99 10.32
C SER A 101 2.95 48.18 9.22
N GLY A 102 1.86 47.40 9.33
CA GLY A 102 0.52 47.66 8.78
C GLY A 102 -0.52 46.60 9.20
N PRO A 103 -1.82 46.94 9.37
CA PRO A 103 -2.68 46.50 10.50
C PRO A 103 -3.49 45.20 10.30
N PRO A 104 -4.13 44.66 11.38
CA PRO A 104 -4.86 43.40 11.34
C PRO A 104 -6.32 43.63 10.89
N ALA A 105 -6.75 42.92 9.86
CA ALA A 105 -8.15 42.81 9.48
C ALA A 105 -8.59 41.35 9.55
N SER A 106 -9.56 41.09 10.42
CA SER A 106 -10.24 39.80 10.61
C SER A 106 -11.05 39.43 9.38
N ILE A 107 -10.96 38.18 8.89
CA ILE A 107 -12.06 37.55 8.14
C ILE A 107 -12.11 36.06 8.50
N TYR A 108 -13.21 35.70 9.17
CA TYR A 108 -13.96 34.45 9.15
C TYR A 108 -13.29 33.17 8.61
N ASP A 109 -13.19 32.23 9.55
CA ASP A 109 -13.33 30.79 9.37
C ASP A 109 -14.48 30.45 8.41
N SER A 110 -14.16 29.75 7.30
CA SER A 110 -15.09 28.95 6.51
C SER A 110 -14.35 28.05 5.51
N ASP A 111 -14.69 26.77 5.57
CA ASP A 111 -14.68 25.77 4.52
C ASP A 111 -13.36 25.12 4.06
N LEU A 112 -13.15 23.92 4.62
CA LEU A 112 -12.52 22.76 3.98
C LEU A 112 -13.26 22.37 2.69
N GLN A 113 -13.17 23.20 1.65
CA GLN A 113 -13.54 22.77 0.30
C GLN A 113 -12.36 22.02 -0.32
N THR A 114 -12.46 20.70 -0.21
CA THR A 114 -11.76 19.74 -1.08
C THR A 114 -12.20 20.05 -2.51
N SER A 115 -11.49 20.96 -3.16
CA SER A 115 -11.76 21.36 -4.55
C SER A 115 -11.46 20.17 -5.45
N ARG A 116 -12.49 19.37 -5.72
CA ARG A 116 -12.61 18.54 -6.92
C ARG A 116 -12.57 19.48 -8.13
N ARG A 117 -11.39 19.92 -8.53
CA ARG A 117 -11.20 20.47 -9.87
C ARG A 117 -11.15 19.31 -10.84
N SER A 118 -12.32 18.96 -11.37
CA SER A 118 -12.41 18.26 -12.65
C SER A 118 -11.90 19.21 -13.72
N PHE A 119 -10.58 19.21 -13.92
CA PHE A 119 -9.95 19.86 -15.07
C PHE A 119 -10.20 18.95 -16.28
N GLU A 120 -11.34 19.14 -16.94
CA GLU A 120 -11.56 18.65 -18.30
C GLU A 120 -10.83 19.60 -19.26
N SER A 121 -9.50 19.51 -19.30
CA SER A 121 -8.72 20.07 -20.40
C SER A 121 -8.55 18.99 -21.47
N ASN A 122 -8.88 19.37 -22.71
CA ASN A 122 -8.71 18.62 -23.96
C ASN A 122 -7.24 18.20 -24.18
N LEU A 123 -6.79 17.17 -23.47
CA LEU A 123 -5.49 16.55 -23.63
C LEU A 123 -5.70 15.18 -24.26
N GLN A 124 -4.88 14.88 -25.27
CA GLN A 124 -4.67 13.53 -25.81
C GLN A 124 -4.89 12.53 -24.68
N GLN A 125 -5.89 11.67 -24.85
CA GLN A 125 -6.27 10.67 -23.86
C GLN A 125 -5.03 9.81 -23.62
N LYS A 126 -4.20 10.19 -22.64
CA LYS A 126 -2.94 9.52 -22.34
C LYS A 126 -3.37 8.11 -21.94
N ASP A 127 -3.04 7.16 -22.80
CA ASP A 127 -3.33 5.77 -22.53
C ASP A 127 -2.64 5.41 -21.21
N THR A 128 -3.46 5.14 -20.20
CA THR A 128 -3.03 4.99 -18.82
C THR A 128 -3.69 3.75 -18.27
N PHE A 129 -2.94 3.04 -17.43
CA PHE A 129 -3.46 1.90 -16.69
C PHE A 129 -3.25 2.12 -15.20
N SER A 130 -4.05 1.42 -14.40
CA SER A 130 -3.96 1.48 -12.94
C SER A 130 -3.34 0.19 -12.42
N LEU A 131 -2.32 0.31 -11.59
CA LEU A 131 -1.68 -0.75 -10.85
C LEU A 131 -2.11 -0.70 -9.38
N PHE A 132 -2.35 -1.87 -8.79
CA PHE A 132 -2.59 -2.02 -7.37
C PHE A 132 -1.36 -2.64 -6.71
N LEU A 133 -0.79 -1.96 -5.73
CA LEU A 133 0.25 -2.50 -4.85
C LEU A 133 -0.30 -2.69 -3.44
N SER A 134 0.12 -3.77 -2.78
CA SER A 134 -0.29 -4.10 -1.40
C SER A 134 0.83 -4.82 -0.66
N ASN A 135 0.61 -5.07 0.63
CA ASN A 135 1.62 -5.59 1.56
C ASN A 135 2.76 -4.59 1.80
N ILE A 136 2.42 -3.30 1.84
CA ILE A 136 3.35 -2.19 2.12
C ILE A 136 3.05 -1.72 3.54
N HIS A 137 4.06 -1.37 4.32
CA HIS A 137 3.87 -0.89 5.69
C HIS A 137 3.00 0.38 5.74
N SER A 138 2.14 0.48 6.74
CA SER A 138 1.16 1.59 6.82
C SER A 138 1.76 2.97 7.02
N TYR A 139 2.95 3.06 7.58
CA TYR A 139 3.68 4.33 7.76
C TYR A 139 4.37 4.82 6.48
N THR A 140 4.44 3.98 5.44
CA THR A 140 5.03 4.39 4.16
C THR A 140 4.23 5.53 3.55
N ASN A 141 4.95 6.58 3.17
CA ASN A 141 4.38 7.78 2.59
C ASN A 141 4.27 7.68 1.05
N ILE A 142 3.51 8.59 0.45
CA ILE A 142 3.25 8.55 -0.99
C ILE A 142 4.55 8.77 -1.79
N ARG A 143 5.47 9.62 -1.30
CA ARG A 143 6.74 9.95 -1.97
C ARG A 143 7.69 8.76 -2.03
N GLU A 144 7.74 7.96 -0.96
CA GLU A 144 8.51 6.71 -0.92
C GLU A 144 8.00 5.71 -1.95
N ILE A 145 6.68 5.57 -2.07
CA ILE A 145 6.08 4.69 -3.09
C ILE A 145 6.34 5.22 -4.50
N GLU A 146 6.23 6.52 -4.72
CA GLU A 146 6.60 7.13 -5.98
C GLU A 146 8.06 6.86 -6.36
N CYS A 147 9.00 7.02 -5.42
CA CYS A 147 10.42 6.73 -5.61
C CYS A 147 10.64 5.26 -5.97
N MET A 148 10.07 4.35 -5.17
CA MET A 148 10.15 2.91 -5.40
C MET A 148 9.60 2.52 -6.78
N VAL A 149 8.47 3.07 -7.19
CA VAL A 149 7.87 2.79 -8.51
C VAL A 149 8.76 3.30 -9.64
N ARG A 150 9.33 4.51 -9.51
CA ARG A 150 10.25 5.07 -10.52
C ARG A 150 11.49 4.20 -10.68
N GLU A 151 12.13 3.83 -9.57
CA GLU A 151 13.32 2.97 -9.55
C GLU A 151 13.05 1.58 -10.11
N SER A 152 11.94 0.96 -9.70
CA SER A 152 11.58 -0.41 -10.10
C SER A 152 11.29 -0.52 -11.60
N ILE A 153 10.60 0.48 -12.16
CA ILE A 153 10.16 0.46 -13.57
C ILE A 153 11.18 1.13 -14.51
N GLY A 154 12.06 2.01 -13.98
CA GLY A 154 12.98 2.82 -14.78
C GLY A 154 12.31 4.05 -15.41
N VAL A 155 11.34 4.64 -14.70
CA VAL A 155 10.63 5.84 -15.16
C VAL A 155 11.50 7.07 -14.93
N LYS A 156 11.62 7.95 -15.94
CA LYS A 156 12.34 9.22 -15.82
C LYS A 156 11.56 10.23 -14.98
N ASP A 157 12.26 11.17 -14.35
CA ASP A 157 11.66 12.18 -13.46
C ASP A 157 10.60 13.09 -14.15
N GLU A 158 10.67 13.23 -15.46
CA GLU A 158 9.74 14.04 -16.26
C GLU A 158 8.35 13.40 -16.42
N GLU A 159 8.20 12.10 -16.13
CA GLU A 159 6.94 11.41 -16.32
C GLU A 159 6.04 11.51 -15.08
N GLU A 160 4.77 11.81 -15.34
CA GLU A 160 3.73 11.88 -14.31
C GLU A 160 3.34 10.48 -13.84
N ILE A 161 3.58 10.23 -12.56
CA ILE A 161 3.07 9.06 -11.83
C ILE A 161 2.09 9.57 -10.78
N ASN A 162 0.86 9.08 -10.79
CA ASN A 162 -0.13 9.44 -9.77
C ASN A 162 -0.29 8.29 -8.79
N VAL A 163 0.10 8.52 -7.54
CA VAL A 163 0.01 7.54 -6.46
C VAL A 163 -1.06 7.97 -5.46
N SER A 164 -1.99 7.06 -5.18
CA SER A 164 -3.07 7.25 -4.22
C SER A 164 -3.04 6.15 -3.18
N LYS A 165 -2.93 6.52 -1.89
CA LYS A 165 -3.04 5.58 -0.78
C LYS A 165 -4.48 5.12 -0.63
N LEU A 166 -4.70 3.80 -0.60
CA LEU A 166 -6.01 3.19 -0.43
C LEU A 166 -6.19 2.82 1.03
N VAL A 167 -7.10 3.55 1.69
CA VAL A 167 -7.45 3.32 3.09
C VAL A 167 -8.93 2.89 3.18
N PRO A 168 -9.27 1.84 3.94
CA PRO A 168 -10.66 1.54 4.26
C PRO A 168 -11.29 2.68 5.05
N SER A 169 -12.44 3.18 4.60
CA SER A 169 -13.15 4.31 5.24
C SER A 169 -13.69 4.02 6.65
N TRP A 170 -13.72 2.75 7.05
CA TRP A 170 -14.34 2.28 8.29
C TRP A 170 -13.32 1.86 9.36
N LYS A 171 -12.02 2.03 9.11
CA LYS A 171 -10.96 1.63 10.02
C LYS A 171 -9.95 2.77 10.18
N ASP A 172 -9.47 2.97 11.40
CA ASP A 172 -8.39 3.90 11.68
C ASP A 172 -7.10 3.43 10.99
N ILE A 173 -6.41 4.37 10.33
CA ILE A 173 -5.14 4.15 9.64
C ILE A 173 -4.09 3.64 10.62
N SER A 174 -4.14 4.09 11.87
CA SER A 174 -3.20 3.70 12.94
C SER A 174 -3.24 2.19 13.24
N GLN A 175 -4.34 1.51 12.94
CA GLN A 175 -4.55 0.08 13.24
C GLN A 175 -4.27 -0.84 12.04
N LEU A 176 -3.77 -0.29 10.94
CA LEU A 176 -3.38 -1.07 9.77
C LEU A 176 -1.88 -1.35 9.86
N GLU A 177 -1.48 -2.61 9.84
CA GLU A 177 -0.07 -2.98 9.66
C GLU A 177 0.37 -2.73 8.22
N TYR A 178 -0.56 -2.93 7.28
CA TYR A 178 -0.32 -2.81 5.85
C TYR A 178 -1.29 -1.84 5.18
N ALA A 179 -0.77 -1.04 4.27
CA ALA A 179 -1.50 -0.19 3.34
C ALA A 179 -1.46 -0.76 1.92
N SER A 180 -2.44 -0.34 1.12
CA SER A 180 -2.47 -0.58 -0.32
C SER A 180 -2.40 0.74 -1.06
N PHE A 181 -1.89 0.73 -2.28
CA PHE A 181 -1.72 1.91 -3.10
C PHE A 181 -2.26 1.64 -4.51
N LYS A 182 -2.93 2.63 -5.07
CA LYS A 182 -3.28 2.69 -6.49
C LYS A 182 -2.27 3.59 -7.17
N ILE A 183 -1.64 3.09 -8.22
CA ILE A 183 -0.69 3.85 -9.02
C ILE A 183 -1.24 3.94 -10.43
N VAL A 184 -1.32 5.14 -10.99
CA VAL A 184 -1.70 5.36 -12.39
C VAL A 184 -0.43 5.68 -13.17
N LEU A 185 -0.19 4.90 -14.21
CA LEU A 185 0.99 4.96 -15.07
C LEU A 185 0.58 5.01 -16.54
N ASN A 186 1.48 5.49 -17.39
CA ASN A 186 1.32 5.36 -18.85
C ASN A 186 1.30 3.88 -19.25
N ALA A 187 0.41 3.51 -20.19
CA ALA A 187 0.22 2.14 -20.68
C ALA A 187 1.50 1.47 -21.20
N ARG A 188 2.50 2.24 -21.67
CA ARG A 188 3.80 1.71 -22.11
C ARG A 188 4.53 0.93 -21.01
N TRP A 189 4.29 1.27 -19.75
CA TRP A 189 4.93 0.64 -18.60
C TRP A 189 4.20 -0.62 -18.12
N ARG A 190 3.05 -0.97 -18.71
CA ARG A 190 2.19 -2.08 -18.26
C ARG A 190 2.92 -3.41 -18.21
N ASN A 191 3.66 -3.76 -19.26
CA ASN A 191 4.35 -5.05 -19.33
C ASN A 191 5.46 -5.17 -18.29
N ILE A 192 6.15 -4.06 -18.00
CA ILE A 192 7.20 -4.00 -16.99
C ILE A 192 6.57 -4.04 -15.59
N ALA A 193 5.58 -3.18 -15.33
CA ALA A 193 4.90 -3.11 -14.05
C ALA A 193 4.16 -4.40 -13.65
N LEU A 194 3.76 -5.23 -14.61
CA LEU A 194 3.12 -6.53 -14.34
C LEU A 194 4.11 -7.70 -14.30
N ASN A 195 5.42 -7.44 -14.38
CA ASN A 195 6.45 -8.46 -14.21
C ASN A 195 6.76 -8.68 -12.71
N PRO A 196 6.71 -9.93 -12.20
CA PRO A 196 7.09 -10.23 -10.82
C PRO A 196 8.51 -9.83 -10.44
N SER A 197 9.45 -9.77 -11.39
CA SER A 197 10.83 -9.37 -11.12
C SER A 197 11.03 -7.88 -10.94
N THR A 198 10.00 -7.06 -11.24
CA THR A 198 10.08 -5.59 -11.14
C THR A 198 9.99 -5.11 -9.69
N TRP A 199 9.31 -5.85 -8.82
CA TRP A 199 8.98 -5.38 -7.48
C TRP A 199 9.88 -5.98 -6.40
N PRO A 200 10.17 -5.23 -5.32
CA PRO A 200 10.81 -5.76 -4.12
C PRO A 200 10.09 -6.99 -3.56
N THR A 201 10.87 -7.90 -2.95
CA THR A 201 10.35 -9.13 -2.34
C THR A 201 9.26 -8.82 -1.32
N GLY A 202 8.14 -9.54 -1.43
CA GLY A 202 7.00 -9.40 -0.51
C GLY A 202 5.92 -8.42 -0.96
N ILE A 203 6.18 -7.54 -1.93
CA ILE A 203 5.14 -6.66 -2.48
C ILE A 203 4.21 -7.47 -3.39
N LYS A 204 2.90 -7.35 -3.16
CA LYS A 204 1.88 -7.97 -4.01
C LYS A 204 1.34 -6.93 -4.98
N PHE A 205 1.26 -7.29 -6.26
CA PHE A 205 0.79 -6.40 -7.31
C PHE A 205 -0.23 -7.06 -8.23
N ARG A 206 -1.12 -6.25 -8.82
CA ARG A 206 -2.05 -6.67 -9.89
C ARG A 206 -2.56 -5.46 -10.66
N GLU A 207 -3.06 -5.70 -11.86
CA GLU A 207 -3.78 -4.65 -12.59
C GLU A 207 -5.10 -4.31 -11.89
N PHE A 208 -5.37 -3.01 -11.74
CA PHE A 208 -6.59 -2.48 -11.17
C PHE A 208 -7.60 -2.23 -12.29
N VAL A 209 -8.41 -3.24 -12.58
CA VAL A 209 -9.50 -3.13 -13.56
C VAL A 209 -10.68 -2.42 -12.90
N CYS A 210 -10.90 -1.16 -13.27
CA CYS A 210 -12.13 -0.48 -12.90
C CYS A 210 -13.25 -1.02 -13.79
N LEU A 211 -14.07 -1.93 -13.26
CA LEU A 211 -15.31 -2.33 -13.92
C LEU A 211 -16.21 -1.10 -13.94
N ARG A 212 -16.21 -0.36 -15.05
CA ARG A 212 -17.25 0.64 -15.30
C ARG A 212 -18.58 -0.12 -15.29
N ARG A 213 -19.44 0.19 -14.33
CA ARG A 213 -20.84 -0.25 -14.37
C ARG A 213 -21.48 0.49 -15.53
N THR A 214 -21.61 -0.18 -16.66
CA THR A 214 -22.51 0.20 -17.77
C THR A 214 -23.93 -0.16 -17.41
#